data_AF-A0A2K8K979-F1
#
_entry.id   AF-A0A2K8K979-F1
#
_cell.length_a   1.000
_cell.length_b   1.000
_cell.length_c   1.000
_cell.angle_alpha   90.00
_cell.angle_beta   90.00
_cell.angle_gamma   90.00
#
_symmetry.space_group_name_H-M   'P 1'
#
loop_
_entity.id
_entity.type
_entity.pdbx_description
1 polymer ?
#
loop_
_entity_poly.entity_id
_entity_poly.type
_entity_poly.pdbx_seq_one_letter_code
_entity_poly.pdbx_strand_id
1 'polypeptide(L)'
;MNNSLINFCNFFLNKKFNFTESIDLNIIFNNKKKNYFNFFINLFYSVNDNKKILFLSDKNSVKDNIYIGNNYFNNFLEKKIFFDKIFYNKDNFFLIKKHNLVKKFSKKKNLINNYELKINELKNKIIKIIINKNNFLNFKIGNINFNSNMIEKNYFYIINYIKKIFFKNNIIIENIYINTTMSKSYIIK
;
A
#
# COMPACT_ATOMS: atom_id res chain seq x y z
N MET A 1 19.85 15.82 -6.52
CA MET A 1 18.66 15.42 -5.74
C MET A 1 18.26 13.95 -5.91
N ASN A 2 18.65 13.24 -6.98
CA ASN A 2 18.28 11.82 -7.15
C ASN A 2 19.09 10.82 -6.32
N ASN A 3 20.35 11.12 -5.99
CA ASN A 3 21.24 10.14 -5.35
C ASN A 3 20.76 9.72 -3.95
N SER A 4 20.09 10.58 -3.17
CA SER A 4 19.67 10.26 -1.80
C SER A 4 18.55 9.23 -1.74
N LEU A 5 17.54 9.31 -2.63
CA LEU A 5 16.46 8.32 -2.70
C LEU A 5 16.95 6.98 -3.26
N ILE A 6 17.79 7.02 -4.31
CA ILE A 6 18.39 5.82 -4.89
C ILE A 6 19.27 5.12 -3.84
N ASN A 7 20.08 5.89 -3.10
CA ASN A 7 20.89 5.36 -2.01
C ASN A 7 20.02 4.76 -0.90
N PHE A 8 18.90 5.40 -0.55
CA PHE A 8 17.93 4.82 0.39
C PHE A 8 17.41 3.48 -0.12
N CYS A 9 16.91 3.41 -1.36
CA CYS A 9 16.40 2.17 -1.94
C CYS A 9 17.47 1.06 -1.94
N ASN A 10 18.68 1.37 -2.39
CA ASN A 10 19.78 0.40 -2.44
C ASN A 10 20.21 -0.07 -1.05
N PHE A 11 20.31 0.84 -0.08
CA PHE A 11 20.78 0.49 1.26
C PHE A 11 19.71 -0.25 2.07
N PHE A 12 18.43 0.15 1.96
CA PHE A 12 17.36 -0.42 2.76
C PHE A 12 16.78 -1.70 2.18
N LEU A 13 16.56 -1.79 0.86
CA LEU A 13 15.98 -3.01 0.28
C LEU A 13 16.92 -4.22 0.37
N ASN A 14 18.23 -3.99 0.54
CA ASN A 14 19.22 -5.05 0.73
C ASN A 14 19.28 -5.57 2.17
N LYS A 15 18.60 -4.94 3.14
CA LYS A 15 18.57 -5.42 4.52
C LYS A 15 17.60 -6.59 4.68
N LYS A 16 17.94 -7.51 5.58
CA LYS A 16 17.00 -8.54 6.04
C LYS A 16 16.01 -7.90 7.02
N PHE A 17 14.73 -8.12 6.77
CA PHE A 17 13.65 -7.69 7.66
C PHE A 17 12.92 -8.92 8.19
N ASN A 18 12.59 -8.92 9.48
CA ASN A 18 11.87 -10.01 10.13
C ASN A 18 10.36 -9.98 9.85
N PHE A 19 9.84 -8.82 9.42
CA PHE A 19 8.44 -8.61 9.08
C PHE A 19 8.30 -7.48 8.05
N THR A 20 7.12 -7.34 7.45
CA THR A 20 6.86 -6.27 6.46
C THR A 20 6.72 -4.90 7.13
N GLU A 21 7.72 -4.03 6.95
CA GLU A 21 7.71 -2.63 7.40
C GLU A 21 7.07 -1.68 6.37
N SER A 22 6.49 -0.57 6.83
CA SER A 22 6.11 0.56 5.97
C SER A 22 7.35 1.33 5.51
N ILE A 23 7.23 1.98 4.35
CA ILE A 23 8.13 3.04 3.91
C ILE A 23 7.34 4.33 3.98
N ASP A 24 7.78 5.24 4.84
CA ASP A 24 7.07 6.46 5.19
C ASP A 24 7.87 7.69 4.75
N LEU A 25 7.14 8.72 4.31
CA LEU A 25 7.69 10.05 4.05
C LEU A 25 7.30 10.99 5.17
N ASN A 26 8.30 11.74 5.63
CA ASN A 26 8.14 12.81 6.60
C ASN A 26 8.53 14.13 5.95
N ILE A 27 7.64 15.11 5.99
CA ILE A 27 7.87 16.43 5.40
C ILE A 27 7.73 17.47 6.50
N ILE A 28 8.82 18.19 6.77
CA ILE A 28 8.82 19.37 7.61
C ILE A 28 8.57 20.57 6.70
N PHE A 29 7.64 21.44 7.07
CA PHE A 29 7.27 22.59 6.27
C PHE A 29 6.91 23.80 7.12
N ASN A 30 7.09 24.99 6.58
CA ASN A 30 6.71 26.23 7.24
C ASN A 30 5.44 26.81 6.62
N ASN A 31 4.35 26.81 7.39
CA ASN A 31 3.08 27.42 7.03
C ASN A 31 2.91 28.80 7.68
N LYS A 32 3.57 29.82 7.10
CA LYS A 32 3.56 31.19 7.64
C LYS A 32 2.15 31.78 7.75
N LYS A 33 1.25 31.43 6.83
CA LYS A 33 -0.14 31.94 6.79
C LYS A 33 -1.10 31.19 7.72
N LYS A 34 -0.68 30.08 8.34
CA LYS A 34 -1.53 29.21 9.18
C LYS A 34 -2.79 28.70 8.46
N ASN A 35 -2.68 28.44 7.14
CA ASN A 35 -3.78 27.86 6.36
C ASN A 35 -3.90 26.36 6.64
N TYR A 36 -5.02 25.90 7.20
CA TYR A 36 -5.26 24.49 7.51
C TYR A 36 -6.30 23.91 6.57
N PHE A 37 -5.99 22.78 5.96
CA PHE A 37 -6.85 22.14 4.97
C PHE A 37 -6.51 20.67 4.84
N ASN A 38 -7.37 19.93 4.14
CA ASN A 38 -7.09 18.55 3.76
C ASN A 38 -7.26 18.38 2.26
N PHE A 39 -6.60 17.36 1.71
CA PHE A 39 -6.72 16.99 0.32
C PHE A 39 -6.35 15.52 0.15
N PHE A 40 -6.72 14.97 -1.00
CA PHE A 40 -6.45 13.58 -1.34
C PHE A 40 -5.40 13.51 -2.44
N ILE A 41 -4.47 12.56 -2.32
CA ILE A 41 -3.44 12.27 -3.33
C ILE A 41 -3.54 10.78 -3.68
N ASN A 42 -3.40 10.45 -4.96
CA ASN A 42 -3.25 9.06 -5.38
C ASN A 42 -1.78 8.62 -5.32
N LEU A 43 -1.53 7.42 -4.81
CA LEU A 43 -0.31 6.68 -5.08
C LEU A 43 -0.31 6.15 -6.52
N PHE A 44 0.88 5.95 -7.07
CA PHE A 44 1.03 5.25 -8.35
C PHE A 44 0.84 3.73 -8.16
N TYR A 45 1.36 3.18 -7.06
CA TYR A 45 1.26 1.77 -6.67
C TYR A 45 0.63 1.59 -5.29
N SER A 46 -0.26 0.61 -5.17
CA SER A 46 -0.87 0.19 -3.89
C SER A 46 -0.07 -0.94 -3.24
N VAL A 47 -0.17 -1.07 -1.91
CA VAL A 47 0.45 -2.19 -1.17
C VAL A 47 -0.09 -3.55 -1.63
N ASN A 48 -1.30 -3.59 -2.18
CA ASN A 48 -1.89 -4.83 -2.65
C ASN A 48 -1.43 -5.19 -4.07
N ASP A 49 -0.84 -4.28 -4.85
CA ASP A 49 -0.44 -4.55 -6.24
C ASP A 49 0.56 -5.72 -6.33
N ASN A 50 1.38 -5.93 -5.28
CA ASN A 50 2.34 -7.05 -5.20
C ASN A 50 1.75 -8.34 -4.57
N LYS A 51 0.49 -8.33 -4.12
CA LYS A 51 -0.12 -9.46 -3.41
C LYS A 51 -0.97 -10.28 -4.35
N LYS A 52 -0.82 -11.60 -4.37
CA LYS A 52 -1.78 -12.47 -5.06
C LYS A 52 -3.04 -12.62 -4.21
N ILE A 53 -4.18 -12.22 -4.75
CA ILE A 53 -5.45 -12.19 -4.03
C ILE A 53 -6.45 -13.09 -4.73
N LEU A 54 -7.02 -14.04 -4.00
CA LEU A 54 -8.05 -14.95 -4.50
C LEU A 54 -9.42 -14.57 -3.94
N PHE A 55 -10.44 -14.59 -4.80
CA PHE A 55 -11.85 -14.53 -4.45
C PHE A 55 -12.53 -15.83 -4.89
N LEU A 56 -13.10 -16.58 -3.95
CA LEU A 56 -13.81 -17.83 -4.24
C LEU A 56 -15.14 -17.53 -4.93
N SER A 57 -15.35 -18.12 -6.11
CA SER A 57 -16.49 -17.85 -6.96
C SER A 57 -16.64 -18.98 -7.97
N ASP A 58 -17.85 -19.18 -8.48
CA ASP A 58 -18.08 -20.11 -9.59
C ASP A 58 -17.62 -19.52 -10.94
N LYS A 59 -17.38 -18.20 -10.99
CA LYS A 59 -16.76 -17.53 -12.14
C LYS A 59 -15.25 -17.72 -12.12
N ASN A 60 -14.64 -17.89 -13.28
CA ASN A 60 -13.18 -17.95 -13.42
C ASN A 60 -12.66 -16.74 -14.21
N SER A 61 -11.82 -15.93 -13.58
CA SER A 61 -11.11 -14.83 -14.26
C SER A 61 -9.84 -14.44 -13.51
N VAL A 62 -8.87 -13.91 -14.23
CA VAL A 62 -7.66 -13.30 -13.65
C VAL A 62 -7.50 -11.91 -14.24
N LYS A 63 -7.30 -10.92 -13.37
CA LYS A 63 -6.93 -9.56 -13.75
C LYS A 63 -5.80 -9.08 -12.85
N ASP A 64 -4.64 -8.86 -13.45
CA ASP A 64 -3.41 -8.50 -12.74
C ASP A 64 -3.07 -9.56 -11.66
N ASN A 65 -3.04 -9.14 -10.40
CA ASN A 65 -2.77 -9.95 -9.22
C ASN A 65 -4.04 -10.52 -8.55
N ILE A 66 -5.22 -10.30 -9.14
CA ILE A 66 -6.51 -10.71 -8.60
C ILE A 66 -7.05 -11.91 -9.38
N TYR A 67 -7.30 -12.99 -8.65
CA TYR A 67 -7.84 -14.24 -9.14
C TYR A 67 -9.26 -14.39 -8.60
N ILE A 68 -10.20 -14.71 -9.47
CA ILE A 68 -11.59 -14.99 -9.12
C ILE A 68 -11.87 -16.39 -9.63
N GLY A 69 -12.22 -17.32 -8.75
CA GLY A 69 -12.60 -18.67 -9.16
C GLY A 69 -12.17 -19.80 -8.24
N ASN A 70 -13.06 -20.76 -8.06
CA ASN A 70 -12.83 -21.95 -7.24
C ASN A 70 -11.72 -22.85 -7.79
N ASN A 71 -11.47 -22.83 -9.10
CA ASN A 71 -10.37 -23.59 -9.70
C ASN A 71 -8.99 -23.14 -9.19
N TYR A 72 -8.81 -21.83 -8.94
CA TYR A 72 -7.56 -21.31 -8.39
C TYR A 72 -7.35 -21.70 -6.92
N PHE A 73 -8.44 -21.99 -6.19
CA PHE A 73 -8.34 -22.52 -4.84
C PHE A 73 -7.74 -23.93 -4.84
N ASN A 74 -8.13 -24.78 -5.79
CA ASN A 74 -7.54 -26.11 -5.93
C ASN A 74 -6.03 -26.03 -6.22
N ASN A 75 -5.62 -25.12 -7.12
CA ASN A 75 -4.19 -24.86 -7.37
C ASN A 75 -3.44 -24.41 -6.11
N PHE A 76 -4.10 -23.66 -5.22
CA PHE A 76 -3.53 -23.26 -3.94
C PHE A 76 -3.39 -24.44 -2.96
N LEU A 77 -4.40 -25.30 -2.89
CA LEU A 77 -4.36 -26.52 -2.07
C LEU A 77 -3.26 -27.48 -2.52
N GLU A 78 -3.07 -27.61 -3.84
CA GLU A 78 -2.00 -28.38 -4.48
C GLU A 78 -0.62 -27.70 -4.41
N LYS A 79 -0.51 -26.54 -3.75
CA LYS A 79 0.72 -25.75 -3.63
C LYS A 79 1.32 -25.28 -4.96
N LYS A 80 0.56 -25.28 -6.06
CA LYS A 80 0.96 -24.74 -7.37
C LYS A 80 1.01 -23.22 -7.36
N ILE A 81 0.14 -22.57 -6.59
CA ILE A 81 0.05 -21.10 -6.49
C ILE A 81 -0.06 -20.70 -5.02
N PHE A 82 0.68 -19.67 -4.61
CA PHE A 82 0.53 -19.04 -3.30
C PHE A 82 -0.35 -17.79 -3.39
N PHE A 83 -1.28 -17.64 -2.44
CA PHE A 83 -2.10 -16.43 -2.28
C PHE A 83 -1.86 -15.78 -0.92
N ASP A 84 -1.59 -14.47 -0.92
CA ASP A 84 -1.45 -13.66 0.28
C ASP A 84 -2.78 -13.48 1.02
N LYS A 85 -3.87 -13.40 0.24
CA LYS A 85 -5.23 -13.21 0.75
C LYS A 85 -6.19 -14.08 -0.04
N ILE A 86 -7.09 -14.73 0.69
CA ILE A 86 -8.20 -15.48 0.11
C ILE A 86 -9.48 -14.96 0.75
N PHE A 87 -10.40 -14.49 -0.08
CA PHE A 87 -11.73 -14.03 0.28
C PHE A 87 -12.77 -15.01 -0.23
N TYR A 88 -13.87 -15.16 0.51
CA TYR A 88 -15.00 -15.99 0.13
C TYR A 88 -16.31 -15.29 0.49
N ASN A 89 -17.40 -15.67 -0.16
CA ASN A 89 -18.76 -15.29 0.21
C ASN A 89 -19.42 -16.44 0.99
N LYS A 90 -20.65 -16.24 1.45
CA LYS A 90 -21.37 -17.27 2.22
C LYS A 90 -21.51 -18.59 1.44
N ASP A 91 -21.77 -18.50 0.14
CA ASP A 91 -22.00 -19.67 -0.71
C ASP A 91 -20.73 -20.55 -0.82
N ASN A 92 -19.56 -19.90 -0.92
CA ASN A 92 -18.28 -20.58 -1.04
C ASN A 92 -17.64 -20.96 0.31
N PHE A 93 -18.29 -20.66 1.44
CA PHE A 93 -17.81 -21.08 2.75
C PHE A 93 -17.73 -22.61 2.89
N PHE A 94 -18.62 -23.34 2.21
CA PHE A 94 -18.60 -24.80 2.20
C PHE A 94 -17.26 -25.36 1.72
N LEU A 95 -16.61 -24.74 0.73
CA LEU A 95 -15.28 -25.16 0.25
C LEU A 95 -14.22 -25.03 1.34
N ILE A 96 -14.23 -23.94 2.10
CA ILE A 96 -13.32 -23.75 3.24
C ILE A 96 -13.53 -24.84 4.30
N LYS A 97 -14.81 -25.19 4.57
CA LYS A 97 -15.17 -26.23 5.55
C LYS A 97 -14.74 -27.62 5.09
N LYS A 98 -15.01 -27.98 3.83
CA LYS A 98 -14.67 -29.28 3.23
C LYS A 98 -13.18 -29.60 3.32
N HIS A 99 -12.33 -28.59 3.20
CA HIS A 99 -10.87 -28.74 3.28
C HIS A 99 -10.28 -28.51 4.68
N ASN A 100 -11.10 -28.46 5.74
CA ASN A 100 -10.67 -28.23 7.13
C ASN A 100 -9.87 -26.93 7.35
N LEU A 101 -10.08 -25.92 6.51
CA LEU A 101 -9.35 -24.65 6.58
C LEU A 101 -10.08 -23.58 7.40
N VAL A 102 -11.13 -23.95 8.14
CA VAL A 102 -11.94 -23.03 8.94
C VAL A 102 -11.08 -22.24 9.91
N LYS A 103 -10.17 -22.84 10.67
CA LYS A 103 -9.29 -22.09 11.60
C LYS A 103 -8.44 -21.03 10.91
N LYS A 104 -8.02 -21.27 9.66
CA LYS A 104 -7.18 -20.36 8.89
C LYS A 104 -7.98 -19.21 8.27
N PHE A 105 -9.21 -19.48 7.81
CA PHE A 105 -10.04 -18.52 7.09
C PHE A 105 -11.33 -18.07 7.80
N SER A 106 -11.57 -18.48 9.05
CA SER A 106 -12.78 -18.12 9.84
C SER A 106 -12.86 -16.66 10.26
N LYS A 107 -11.80 -15.88 10.07
CA LYS A 107 -11.80 -14.47 10.43
C LYS A 107 -12.80 -13.73 9.54
N LYS A 108 -13.74 -12.97 10.14
CA LYS A 108 -14.73 -12.11 9.44
C LYS A 108 -14.13 -11.30 8.30
N LYS A 109 -12.85 -10.90 8.43
CA LYS A 109 -12.09 -10.16 7.41
C LYS A 109 -11.97 -10.86 6.05
N ASN A 110 -12.15 -12.18 5.98
CA ASN A 110 -12.08 -12.96 4.74
C ASN A 110 -13.47 -13.19 4.11
N LEU A 111 -14.55 -13.03 4.88
CA LEU A 111 -15.92 -13.15 4.39
C LEU A 111 -16.35 -11.82 3.76
N ILE A 112 -16.62 -11.81 2.46
CA ILE A 112 -16.97 -10.62 1.70
C ILE A 112 -18.23 -10.90 0.87
N ASN A 113 -19.24 -10.05 1.02
CA ASN A 113 -20.50 -10.19 0.26
C ASN A 113 -20.44 -9.51 -1.11
N ASN A 114 -19.65 -8.43 -1.25
CA ASN A 114 -19.50 -7.69 -2.51
C ASN A 114 -18.02 -7.65 -2.93
N TYR A 115 -17.65 -8.48 -3.90
CA TYR A 115 -16.28 -8.56 -4.39
C TYR A 115 -15.83 -7.32 -5.14
N GLU A 116 -16.72 -6.66 -5.89
CA GLU A 116 -16.36 -5.46 -6.65
C GLU A 116 -15.94 -4.32 -5.72
N LEU A 117 -16.74 -4.06 -4.68
CA LEU A 117 -16.39 -3.08 -3.65
C LEU A 117 -15.05 -3.44 -3.01
N LYS A 118 -14.81 -4.72 -2.69
CA LYS A 118 -13.55 -5.13 -2.07
C LYS A 118 -12.35 -4.99 -3.00
N ILE A 119 -12.52 -5.30 -4.28
CA ILE A 119 -11.50 -5.12 -5.30
C ILE A 119 -11.16 -3.64 -5.43
N ASN A 120 -12.16 -2.75 -5.44
CA ASN A 120 -11.96 -1.31 -5.48
C ASN A 120 -11.22 -0.81 -4.23
N GLU A 121 -11.57 -1.28 -3.03
CA GLU A 121 -10.82 -0.98 -1.80
C GLU A 121 -9.36 -1.45 -1.88
N LEU A 122 -9.12 -2.65 -2.42
CA LEU A 122 -7.77 -3.21 -2.52
C LEU A 122 -6.91 -2.45 -3.54
N LYS A 123 -7.53 -1.98 -4.63
CA LYS A 123 -6.92 -1.15 -5.66
C LYS A 123 -6.85 0.33 -5.26
N ASN A 124 -7.47 0.71 -4.15
CA ASN A 124 -7.50 2.09 -3.72
C ASN A 124 -6.08 2.57 -3.42
N LYS A 125 -5.72 3.68 -4.06
CA LYS A 125 -4.42 4.33 -3.97
C LYS A 125 -4.52 5.71 -3.29
N ILE A 126 -5.70 6.09 -2.84
CA ILE A 126 -5.97 7.41 -2.27
C ILE A 126 -5.40 7.50 -0.85
N ILE A 127 -4.61 8.54 -0.60
CA ILE A 127 -4.13 8.98 0.71
C ILE A 127 -4.78 10.32 1.04
N LYS A 128 -5.32 10.43 2.25
CA LYS A 128 -5.75 11.72 2.81
C LYS A 128 -4.57 12.41 3.46
N ILE A 129 -4.26 13.62 3.02
CA ILE A 129 -3.26 14.50 3.63
C ILE A 129 -3.99 15.60 4.41
N ILE A 130 -3.54 15.86 5.63
CA ILE A 130 -4.13 16.87 6.53
C ILE A 130 -3.03 17.85 6.93
N ILE A 131 -3.19 19.11 6.52
CA ILE A 131 -2.34 20.22 6.93
C ILE A 131 -2.92 20.83 8.19
N ASN A 132 -2.24 20.60 9.32
CA ASN A 132 -2.61 21.12 10.62
C ASN A 132 -1.56 22.11 11.13
N LYS A 133 -1.69 22.51 12.41
CA LYS A 133 -0.78 23.45 13.08
C LYS A 133 0.65 22.92 13.34
N ASN A 134 0.91 21.63 13.15
CA ASN A 134 2.16 21.00 13.56
C ASN A 134 3.29 21.16 12.53
N ASN A 135 3.01 21.76 11.36
CA ASN A 135 4.05 22.04 10.35
C ASN A 135 4.83 20.77 9.91
N PHE A 136 4.16 19.63 10.02
CA PHE A 136 4.74 18.31 9.78
C PHE A 136 3.71 17.39 9.12
N LEU A 137 4.13 16.66 8.09
CA LEU A 137 3.37 15.59 7.47
C LEU A 137 4.13 14.27 7.63
N ASN A 138 3.42 13.21 8.03
CA ASN A 138 3.85 11.84 7.89
C ASN A 138 2.80 11.07 7.09
N PHE A 139 3.24 10.32 6.08
CA PHE A 139 2.37 9.39 5.39
C PHE A 139 3.16 8.25 4.74
N LYS A 140 2.49 7.10 4.60
CA LYS A 140 3.05 5.90 3.99
C LYS A 140 3.04 5.98 2.47
N ILE A 141 4.18 5.68 1.84
CA ILE A 141 4.31 5.63 0.38
C ILE A 141 4.51 4.22 -0.17
N GLY A 142 4.79 3.24 0.69
CA GLY A 142 5.02 1.87 0.27
C GLY A 142 5.33 0.94 1.43
N ASN A 143 5.88 -0.23 1.12
CA ASN A 143 6.45 -1.14 2.09
C ASN A 143 7.76 -1.72 1.54
N ILE A 144 8.51 -2.44 2.39
CA ILE A 144 9.78 -3.05 2.01
C ILE A 144 9.68 -4.11 0.90
N ASN A 145 8.47 -4.58 0.57
CA ASN A 145 8.24 -5.54 -0.51
C ASN A 145 8.10 -4.84 -1.87
N PHE A 146 8.18 -3.51 -1.92
CA PHE A 146 8.21 -2.76 -3.17
C PHE A 146 9.61 -2.77 -3.75
N ASN A 147 9.72 -2.92 -5.07
CA ASN A 147 10.99 -2.68 -5.74
C ASN A 147 11.31 -1.17 -5.78
N SER A 148 12.57 -0.82 -6.03
CA SER A 148 13.05 0.57 -6.06
C SER A 148 12.22 1.45 -6.99
N ASN A 149 11.86 0.96 -8.18
CA ASN A 149 11.07 1.71 -9.17
C ASN A 149 9.66 2.05 -8.66
N MET A 150 9.00 1.15 -7.93
CA MET A 150 7.70 1.41 -7.33
C MET A 150 7.78 2.50 -6.26
N ILE A 151 8.82 2.47 -5.43
CA ILE A 151 9.06 3.47 -4.38
C ILE A 151 9.34 4.83 -5.01
N GLU A 152 10.22 4.88 -6.01
CA GLU A 152 10.59 6.10 -6.73
C GLU A 152 9.38 6.76 -7.41
N LYS A 153 8.58 5.98 -8.13
CA LYS A 153 7.36 6.49 -8.80
C LYS A 153 6.35 7.05 -7.79
N ASN A 154 6.11 6.35 -6.68
CA ASN A 154 5.24 6.86 -5.62
C ASN A 154 5.81 8.16 -5.02
N TYR A 155 7.11 8.19 -4.69
CA TYR A 155 7.77 9.36 -4.14
C TYR A 155 7.64 10.59 -5.05
N PHE A 156 8.08 10.48 -6.32
CA PHE A 156 8.11 11.62 -7.23
C PHE A 156 6.71 12.14 -7.53
N TYR A 157 5.74 11.25 -7.73
CA TYR A 157 4.36 11.65 -7.97
C TYR A 157 3.79 12.47 -6.80
N ILE A 158 3.94 11.96 -5.57
CA ILE A 158 3.43 12.63 -4.38
C ILE A 158 4.15 13.96 -4.12
N ILE A 159 5.48 13.98 -4.15
CA ILE A 159 6.24 15.19 -3.86
C ILE A 159 5.96 16.30 -4.88
N ASN A 160 5.81 15.96 -6.16
CA ASN A 160 5.45 16.94 -7.18
C ASN A 160 4.05 17.52 -6.95
N TYR A 161 3.09 16.69 -6.53
CA TYR A 161 1.74 17.14 -6.21
C TYR A 161 1.71 18.03 -4.96
N ILE A 162 2.40 17.60 -3.88
CA ILE A 162 2.53 18.37 -2.64
C ILE A 162 3.19 19.72 -2.91
N LYS A 163 4.28 19.77 -3.68
CA LYS A 163 4.95 21.04 -4.03
C LYS A 163 4.01 22.02 -4.72
N LYS A 164 3.19 21.55 -5.68
CA LYS A 164 2.21 22.40 -6.37
C LYS A 164 1.17 22.99 -5.41
N ILE A 165 0.64 22.17 -4.50
CA ILE A 165 -0.35 22.62 -3.51
C ILE A 165 0.28 23.57 -2.49
N PHE A 166 1.47 23.23 -1.98
CA PHE A 166 2.16 24.01 -0.96
C PHE A 166 2.54 25.38 -1.50
N PHE A 167 3.05 25.45 -2.74
CA PHE A 167 3.34 26.70 -3.42
C PHE A 167 2.11 27.62 -3.50
N LYS A 168 0.96 27.09 -3.91
CA LYS A 168 -0.31 27.86 -3.95
C LYS A 168 -0.77 28.37 -2.59
N ASN A 169 -0.35 27.72 -1.51
CA ASN A 169 -0.73 28.07 -0.14
C ASN A 169 0.37 28.82 0.63
N ASN A 170 1.45 29.25 -0.04
CA ASN A 170 2.63 29.87 0.57
C ASN A 170 3.24 29.02 1.71
N ILE A 171 3.21 27.70 1.54
CA ILE A 171 3.87 26.75 2.42
C ILE A 171 5.22 26.39 1.82
N ILE A 172 6.29 26.49 2.61
CA ILE A 172 7.65 26.18 2.17
C ILE A 172 8.05 24.82 2.75
N ILE A 173 8.47 23.88 1.90
CA ILE A 173 9.06 22.61 2.37
C ILE A 173 10.48 22.89 2.83
N GLU A 174 10.75 22.61 4.10
CA GLU A 174 12.09 22.73 4.69
C GLU A 174 12.86 21.45 4.39
N ASN A 175 12.46 20.35 5.02
CA ASN A 175 13.14 19.06 4.91
C ASN A 175 12.18 17.94 4.50
N ILE A 176 12.70 16.96 3.76
CA ILE A 176 12.01 15.72 3.42
C ILE A 176 12.87 14.55 3.88
N TYR A 177 12.29 13.72 4.74
CA TYR A 177 12.91 12.48 5.18
C TYR A 177 12.12 11.27 4.67
N ILE A 178 12.84 10.18 4.46
CA ILE A 178 12.28 8.85 4.22
C ILE A 178 12.81 7.89 5.27
N ASN A 179 11.95 7.00 5.74
CA ASN A 179 12.34 5.96 6.66
C ASN A 179 11.45 4.73 6.48
N THR A 180 11.91 3.61 7.04
CA THR A 180 11.01 2.52 7.37
C THR A 180 10.50 2.67 8.80
N THR A 181 9.48 1.90 9.16
CA THR A 181 8.86 1.95 10.51
C THR A 181 9.89 1.89 11.64
N MET A 182 10.92 1.04 11.52
CA MET A 182 11.89 0.79 12.60
C MET A 182 13.27 1.40 12.35
N SER A 183 13.46 2.12 11.24
CA SER A 183 14.79 2.62 10.88
C SER A 183 14.98 4.11 11.09
N LYS A 184 16.25 4.51 11.18
CA LYS A 184 16.66 5.91 11.21
C LYS A 184 16.20 6.63 9.93
N SER A 185 15.72 7.85 10.11
CA SER A 185 15.29 8.71 9.01
C SER A 185 16.47 9.16 8.15
N TYR A 186 16.30 9.01 6.84
CA TYR A 186 17.25 9.44 5.83
C TYR A 186 16.77 10.74 5.20
N ILE A 187 17.61 11.77 5.18
CA ILE A 187 17.27 13.05 4.56
C ILE A 187 17.38 12.92 3.03
N ILE A 188 16.31 13.26 2.32
CA ILE A 188 16.29 13.29 0.85
C ILE A 188 16.54 14.71 0.34
N LYS A 189 15.93 15.70 1.00
CA LYS A 189 16.04 17.13 0.73
C LYS A 189 16.11 17.88 2.05
#